data_AF-A0A0G1W531-F1
#
_entry.id   AF-A0A0G1W531-F1
#
_cell.length_a   1.000
_cell.length_b   1.000
_cell.length_c   1.000
_cell.angle_alpha   90.00
_cell.angle_beta   90.00
_cell.angle_gamma   90.00
#
_symmetry.space_group_name_H-M   'P 1'
#
loop_
_entity.id
_entity.type
_entity.pdbx_description
1 polymer ?
#
loop_
_entity_poly.entity_id
_entity_poly.type
_entity_poly.pdbx_seq_one_letter_code
_entity_poly.pdbx_strand_id
1 'polypeptide(L)'
;MARLQISINSKSGQSLVEFLVAMGIAAILFPALATGLIASREGSVQEGERTEAVAALTEGKEAVRIVRDAGWVNIAANGTFHPVVNGATWALAAGTETIGDLTRAMVISDVYRDAAGNIASAGTLDPSTKRVDIRVSWNVLFPSVVSETLYLTRHKMAVVVQTTEADFAAGTNTRTVVTNTGGGEVTLGAGGRADWCAPNLSITPLDLPKSGVANAISAIVGRVFAGTGDNASGVSFANVNIGNTNPPTASILGTFDGYKTNDIFGEADYVYFATDNNFKEIVIINLASSPYAEAGYFNAPGNGNGHSVVVAGTTGYMTTGDKLYTFDVSVKSGSRPALGSVTLAAEGKSISVVSGYAFI
;
A
#
# COMPACT_ATOMS: atom_id res chain seq x y z
N MET A 1 6.75 -3.84 114.46
CA MET A 1 7.72 -4.08 113.37
C MET A 1 7.96 -5.58 113.26
N ALA A 2 7.35 -6.26 112.30
CA ALA A 2 7.64 -7.66 112.01
C ALA A 2 8.54 -7.70 110.77
N ARG A 3 9.82 -8.07 110.95
CA ARG A 3 10.74 -8.35 109.84
C ARG A 3 10.43 -9.75 109.33
N LEU A 4 9.98 -9.83 108.08
CA LEU A 4 9.79 -11.08 107.36
C LEU A 4 11.19 -11.66 107.04
N GLN A 5 11.62 -12.69 107.77
CA GLN A 5 12.81 -13.46 107.41
C GLN A 5 12.42 -14.53 106.38
N ILE A 6 12.83 -14.32 105.13
CA ILE A 6 12.76 -15.36 104.10
C ILE A 6 14.00 -16.26 104.28
N SER A 7 13.78 -17.46 104.81
CA SER A 7 14.80 -18.50 104.88
C SER A 7 14.85 -19.23 103.54
N ILE A 8 15.93 -19.05 102.78
CA ILE A 8 16.18 -19.77 101.52
C ILE A 8 17.03 -21.01 101.87
N ASN A 9 16.37 -22.13 102.14
CA ASN A 9 17.06 -23.42 102.29
C ASN A 9 17.47 -23.92 100.89
N SER A 10 18.71 -23.65 100.47
CA SER A 10 19.24 -24.26 99.24
C SER A 10 19.53 -25.73 99.47
N LYS A 11 18.62 -26.61 99.04
CA LYS A 11 18.92 -28.04 98.93
C LYS A 11 19.82 -28.24 97.71
N SER A 12 21.00 -28.82 97.91
CA SER A 12 21.94 -29.20 96.85
C SER A 12 21.24 -30.11 95.84
N GLY A 13 20.80 -29.54 94.72
CA GLY A 13 19.99 -30.19 93.68
C GLY A 13 18.91 -29.28 93.07
N GLN A 14 18.40 -28.28 93.80
CA GLN A 14 17.35 -27.37 93.30
C GLN A 14 17.83 -26.51 92.12
N SER A 15 19.06 -26.00 92.16
CA SER A 15 19.64 -25.22 91.06
C SER A 15 19.79 -26.02 89.76
N LEU A 16 20.04 -27.33 89.85
CA LEU A 16 20.15 -28.20 88.67
C LEU A 16 18.78 -28.44 88.02
N VAL A 17 17.73 -28.64 88.83
CA VAL A 17 16.35 -28.79 88.34
C VAL A 17 15.86 -27.50 87.70
N GLU A 18 16.12 -26.35 88.32
CA GLU A 18 15.73 -25.04 87.80
C GLU A 18 16.44 -24.71 86.48
N PHE A 19 17.72 -25.08 86.36
CA PHE A 19 18.47 -24.95 85.10
C PHE A 19 17.91 -25.86 83.99
N LEU A 20 17.57 -27.13 84.31
CA LEU A 20 16.96 -28.04 83.34
C LEU A 20 15.57 -27.59 82.88
N VAL A 21 14.75 -27.07 83.79
CA VAL A 21 13.44 -26.51 83.46
C VAL A 21 13.61 -25.23 82.63
N ALA A 22 14.53 -24.34 83.00
CA ALA A 22 14.84 -23.14 82.23
C ALA A 22 15.34 -23.47 80.82
N MET A 23 16.22 -24.47 80.68
CA MET A 23 16.69 -24.95 79.37
C MET A 23 15.57 -25.61 78.56
N GLY A 24 14.67 -26.36 79.19
CA GLY A 24 13.52 -26.96 78.52
C GLY A 24 12.54 -25.92 78.00
N ILE A 25 12.22 -24.91 78.81
CA ILE A 25 11.36 -23.79 78.40
C ILE A 25 12.05 -22.95 77.31
N ALA A 26 13.34 -22.66 77.49
CA ALA A 26 14.16 -21.96 76.50
C ALA A 26 14.20 -22.70 75.15
N ALA A 27 14.39 -24.02 75.16
CA ALA A 27 14.43 -24.83 73.95
C ALA A 27 13.10 -24.82 73.17
N ILE A 28 11.97 -24.60 73.84
CA ILE A 28 10.65 -24.47 73.21
C ILE A 28 10.43 -23.02 72.71
N LEU A 29 10.84 -22.01 73.49
CA LEU A 29 10.56 -20.60 73.17
C LEU A 29 11.54 -19.99 72.16
N PHE A 30 12.84 -20.32 72.22
CA PHE A 30 13.84 -19.72 71.34
C PHE A 30 13.57 -19.95 69.86
N PRO A 31 13.19 -21.16 69.41
CA PRO A 31 12.83 -21.37 68.00
C PRO A 31 11.66 -20.48 67.57
N ALA A 32 10.61 -20.37 68.38
CA ALA A 32 9.43 -19.55 68.07
C ALA A 32 9.73 -18.04 68.04
N LEU A 33 10.60 -17.57 68.95
CA LEU A 33 11.04 -16.16 68.97
C LEU A 33 11.96 -15.84 67.80
N ALA A 34 12.88 -16.75 67.45
CA ALA A 34 13.78 -16.58 66.33
C ALA A 34 13.00 -16.53 65.00
N THR A 35 12.04 -17.44 64.80
CA THR A 35 11.18 -17.43 63.60
C THR A 35 10.29 -16.19 63.55
N GLY A 36 9.72 -15.75 64.69
CA GLY A 36 8.93 -14.53 64.76
C GLY A 36 9.72 -13.26 64.42
N LEU A 37 10.97 -13.15 64.89
CA LEU A 37 11.85 -12.02 64.61
C LEU A 37 12.29 -11.99 63.14
N ILE A 38 12.63 -13.16 62.58
CA ILE A 38 12.98 -13.30 61.16
C ILE A 38 11.78 -12.91 60.30
N ALA A 39 10.60 -13.48 60.55
CA ALA A 39 9.37 -13.15 59.83
C ALA A 39 9.00 -11.66 59.94
N SER A 40 9.23 -11.03 61.09
CA SER A 40 8.98 -9.59 61.29
C SER A 40 9.92 -8.72 60.46
N ARG A 41 11.22 -9.04 60.43
CA ARG A 41 12.19 -8.32 59.60
C ARG A 41 11.90 -8.51 58.11
N GLU A 42 11.58 -9.74 57.71
CA GLU A 42 11.28 -10.10 56.33
C GLU A 42 9.98 -9.44 55.84
N GLY A 43 8.96 -9.33 56.70
CA GLY A 43 7.74 -8.58 56.40
C GLY A 43 8.00 -7.12 56.07
N SER A 44 8.95 -6.47 56.77
CA SER A 44 9.30 -5.07 56.50
C SER A 44 9.96 -4.85 55.13
N VAL A 45 10.78 -5.80 54.67
CA VAL A 45 11.39 -5.76 53.33
C VAL A 45 10.32 -5.97 52.26
N GLN A 46 9.42 -6.93 52.47
CA GLN A 46 8.35 -7.22 51.51
C GLN A 46 7.31 -6.10 51.38
N GLU A 47 7.01 -5.37 52.46
CA GLU A 47 6.17 -4.17 52.39
C GLU A 47 6.84 -3.03 51.60
N GLY A 48 8.17 -2.90 51.68
CA GLY A 48 8.94 -1.97 50.86
C GLY A 48 8.81 -2.27 49.37
N GLU A 49 9.13 -3.50 48.97
CA GLU A 49 8.99 -3.98 47.58
C GLU A 49 7.57 -3.82 47.04
N ARG A 50 6.57 -4.15 47.87
CA ARG A 50 5.16 -4.02 47.49
C ARG A 50 4.78 -2.56 47.24
N THR A 51 5.30 -1.63 48.03
CA THR A 51 5.07 -0.19 47.84
C THR A 51 5.65 0.28 46.52
N GLU A 52 6.88 -0.13 46.19
CA GLU A 52 7.52 0.19 44.91
C GLU A 52 6.79 -0.46 43.72
N ALA A 53 6.37 -1.72 43.87
CA ALA A 53 5.58 -2.42 42.86
C ALA A 53 4.23 -1.73 42.57
N VAL A 54 3.55 -1.22 43.61
CA VAL A 54 2.32 -0.45 43.44
C VAL A 54 2.58 0.90 42.76
N ALA A 55 3.69 1.56 43.07
CA ALA A 55 4.10 2.80 42.40
C ALA A 55 4.38 2.55 40.90
N ALA A 56 5.17 1.53 40.58
CA ALA A 56 5.47 1.12 39.20
C ALA A 56 4.20 0.70 38.45
N LEU A 57 3.27 0.00 39.10
CA LEU A 57 1.99 -0.35 38.49
C LEU A 57 1.14 0.89 38.20
N THR A 58 1.11 1.84 39.12
CA THR A 58 0.34 3.09 38.96
C THR A 58 0.92 3.95 37.84
N GLU A 59 2.25 4.08 37.78
CA GLU A 59 2.94 4.75 36.68
C GLU A 59 2.61 4.10 35.33
N GLY A 60 2.70 2.76 35.23
CA GLY A 60 2.37 2.03 34.02
C GLY A 60 0.92 2.26 33.57
N LYS A 61 -0.02 2.30 34.52
CA LYS A 61 -1.43 2.59 34.24
C LYS A 61 -1.64 3.97 33.64
N GLU A 62 -1.01 5.00 34.20
CA GLU A 62 -1.12 6.36 33.65
C GLU A 62 -0.38 6.49 32.32
N ALA A 63 0.77 5.82 32.15
CA ALA A 63 1.51 5.80 30.90
C ALA A 63 0.66 5.24 29.75
N VAL A 64 -0.05 4.12 29.94
CA VAL A 64 -0.92 3.56 28.90
C VAL A 64 -2.09 4.50 28.57
N ARG A 65 -2.65 5.21 29.57
CA ARG A 65 -3.70 6.21 29.32
C ARG A 65 -3.18 7.38 28.47
N ILE A 66 -1.99 7.88 28.78
CA ILE A 66 -1.32 8.94 28.00
C ILE A 66 -1.06 8.48 26.56
N VAL A 67 -0.55 7.25 26.38
CA VAL A 67 -0.29 6.68 25.04
C VAL A 67 -1.57 6.54 24.23
N ARG A 68 -2.67 6.06 24.85
CA ARG A 68 -4.00 6.01 24.24
C ARG A 68 -4.46 7.40 23.80
N ASP A 69 -4.30 8.40 24.67
CA ASP A 69 -4.76 9.77 24.41
C ASP A 69 -3.96 10.48 23.32
N ALA A 70 -2.68 10.12 23.16
CA ALA A 70 -1.88 10.52 22.01
C ALA A 70 -2.38 9.91 20.68
N GLY A 71 -3.01 8.73 20.73
CA GLY A 71 -3.66 8.13 19.57
C GLY A 71 -4.02 6.66 19.75
N TRP A 72 -5.21 6.27 19.27
CA TRP A 72 -5.69 4.88 19.37
C TRP A 72 -4.77 3.85 18.69
N VAL A 73 -4.10 4.25 17.61
CA VAL A 73 -3.15 3.40 16.87
C VAL A 73 -2.01 2.89 17.76
N ASN A 74 -1.63 3.65 18.79
CA ASN A 74 -0.53 3.29 19.69
C ASN A 74 -0.86 2.14 20.65
N ILE A 75 -2.14 1.80 20.81
CA ILE A 75 -2.61 0.68 21.66
C ILE A 75 -3.46 -0.33 20.89
N ALA A 76 -3.55 -0.19 19.56
CA ALA A 76 -4.42 -1.03 18.73
C ALA A 76 -3.88 -2.46 18.56
N ALA A 77 -2.56 -2.63 18.64
CA ALA A 77 -1.91 -3.93 18.52
C ALA A 77 -2.00 -4.72 19.82
N ASN A 78 -2.35 -6.01 19.71
CA ASN A 78 -2.29 -6.94 20.84
C ASN A 78 -0.84 -7.38 21.08
N GLY A 79 -0.50 -7.66 22.33
CA GLY A 79 0.84 -8.13 22.70
C GLY A 79 1.24 -7.74 24.11
N THR A 80 2.48 -8.07 24.46
CA THR A 80 3.09 -7.69 25.73
C THR A 80 3.98 -6.47 25.52
N PHE A 81 3.81 -5.46 26.35
CA PHE A 81 4.51 -4.18 26.28
C PHE A 81 4.94 -3.68 27.66
N HIS A 82 5.84 -2.69 27.67
CA HIS A 82 6.21 -1.90 28.84
C HIS A 82 6.32 -0.41 28.45
N PRO A 83 6.03 0.52 29.37
CA PRO A 83 6.13 1.95 29.11
C PRO A 83 7.60 2.42 29.04
N VAL A 84 7.90 3.28 28.08
CA VAL A 84 9.21 3.95 27.94
C VAL A 84 9.01 5.45 27.76
N VAL A 85 9.93 6.24 28.30
CA VAL A 85 9.92 7.69 28.12
C VAL A 85 10.40 8.01 26.70
N ASN A 86 9.60 8.79 25.96
CA ASN A 86 9.94 9.29 24.63
C ASN A 86 9.79 10.81 24.61
N GLY A 87 10.89 11.53 24.83
CA GLY A 87 10.88 12.99 24.96
C GLY A 87 10.11 13.44 26.19
N ALA A 88 9.01 14.17 25.98
CA ALA A 88 8.12 14.67 27.05
C ALA A 88 6.86 13.80 27.27
N THR A 89 6.78 12.64 26.63
CA THR A 89 5.61 11.75 26.65
C THR A 89 6.03 10.30 26.89
N TRP A 90 5.04 9.42 27.07
CA TRP A 90 5.20 7.97 27.13
C TRP A 90 5.03 7.33 25.75
N ALA A 91 5.71 6.21 25.54
CA ALA A 91 5.50 5.26 24.45
C ALA A 91 5.49 3.83 24.99
N LEU A 92 5.04 2.86 24.19
CA LEU A 92 5.05 1.44 24.55
C LEU A 92 6.11 0.70 23.72
N ALA A 93 7.04 0.03 24.39
CA ALA A 93 8.00 -0.87 23.77
C ALA A 93 7.56 -2.32 23.98
N ALA A 94 7.89 -3.19 23.04
CA ALA A 94 7.52 -4.61 23.11
C ALA A 94 8.30 -5.33 24.22
N GLY A 95 7.65 -6.32 24.85
CA GLY A 95 8.24 -7.14 25.90
C GLY A 95 8.02 -6.58 27.31
N THR A 96 8.80 -7.10 28.26
CA THR A 96 8.76 -6.72 29.68
C THR A 96 9.96 -5.85 30.02
N GLU A 97 9.86 -5.07 31.09
CA GLU A 97 11.00 -4.33 31.63
C GLU A 97 11.35 -4.77 33.05
N THR A 98 12.58 -4.46 33.44
CA THR A 98 13.10 -4.69 34.79
C THR A 98 13.43 -3.34 35.43
N ILE A 99 12.87 -3.10 36.62
CA ILE A 99 13.04 -1.87 37.42
C ILE A 99 13.60 -2.33 38.77
N GLY A 100 14.93 -2.30 38.92
CA GLY A 100 15.58 -2.94 40.07
C GLY A 100 15.27 -4.44 40.10
N ASP A 101 14.64 -4.91 41.18
CA ASP A 101 14.24 -6.31 41.36
C ASP A 101 12.79 -6.59 40.88
N LEU A 102 12.10 -5.56 40.37
CA LEU A 102 10.75 -5.66 39.83
C LEU A 102 10.78 -5.98 38.34
N THR A 103 9.84 -6.79 37.88
CA THR A 103 9.57 -7.00 36.45
C THR A 103 8.16 -6.51 36.14
N ARG A 104 8.04 -5.53 35.23
CA ARG A 104 6.75 -4.95 34.79
C ARG A 104 6.42 -5.41 33.37
N ALA A 105 5.16 -5.79 33.18
CA ALA A 105 4.61 -6.23 31.91
C ALA A 105 3.16 -5.74 31.76
N MET A 106 2.78 -5.38 30.55
CA MET A 106 1.42 -4.95 30.22
C MET A 106 0.94 -5.75 29.02
N VAL A 107 -0.12 -6.54 29.20
CA VAL A 107 -0.68 -7.36 28.13
C VAL A 107 -1.90 -6.66 27.57
N ILE A 108 -1.83 -6.24 26.30
CA ILE A 108 -2.94 -5.65 25.56
C ILE A 108 -3.63 -6.76 24.77
N SER A 109 -4.95 -6.88 24.94
CA SER A 109 -5.79 -7.88 24.30
C SER A 109 -7.10 -7.31 23.79
N ASP A 110 -7.68 -8.01 22.82
CA ASP A 110 -9.01 -7.71 22.29
C ASP A 110 -10.12 -7.95 23.30
N VAL A 111 -11.20 -7.20 23.15
CA VAL A 111 -12.42 -7.34 23.94
C VAL A 111 -13.55 -7.79 23.04
N TYR A 112 -14.34 -8.75 23.52
CA TYR A 112 -15.52 -9.27 22.81
C TYR A 112 -16.79 -8.90 23.57
N ARG A 113 -17.91 -8.75 22.84
CA ARG A 113 -19.23 -8.51 23.40
C ARG A 113 -20.20 -9.63 23.07
N ASP A 114 -21.06 -9.97 24.03
CA ASP A 114 -22.19 -10.88 23.83
C ASP A 114 -23.35 -10.19 23.08
N ALA A 115 -24.41 -10.94 22.77
CA ALA A 115 -25.59 -10.41 22.07
C ALA A 115 -26.34 -9.32 22.86
N ALA A 116 -26.14 -9.23 24.18
CA ALA A 116 -26.69 -8.19 25.04
C ALA A 116 -25.77 -6.96 25.16
N GLY A 117 -24.60 -6.98 24.50
CA GLY A 117 -23.61 -5.90 24.51
C GLY A 117 -22.67 -5.89 25.72
N ASN A 118 -22.69 -6.91 26.58
CA ASN A 118 -21.79 -7.03 27.72
C ASN A 118 -20.43 -7.57 27.30
N ILE A 119 -19.37 -7.21 28.04
CA ILE A 119 -18.04 -7.80 27.84
C ILE A 119 -18.09 -9.29 28.14
N ALA A 120 -17.63 -10.10 27.19
CA ALA A 120 -17.62 -11.56 27.27
C ALA A 120 -16.27 -12.14 26.83
N SER A 121 -16.03 -13.41 27.15
CA SER A 121 -14.81 -14.13 26.74
C SER A 121 -14.80 -14.49 25.25
N ALA A 122 -15.95 -14.47 24.59
CA ALA A 122 -16.14 -14.71 23.17
C ALA A 122 -17.39 -13.96 22.67
N GLY A 123 -17.49 -13.72 21.36
CA GLY A 123 -18.60 -13.01 20.75
C GLY A 123 -18.15 -12.12 19.60
N THR A 124 -18.81 -10.97 19.42
CA THR A 124 -18.41 -9.98 18.41
C THR A 124 -17.24 -9.17 18.93
N LEU A 125 -16.16 -9.06 18.15
CA LEU A 125 -15.02 -8.22 18.47
C LEU A 125 -15.47 -6.76 18.63
N ASP A 126 -15.05 -6.09 19.70
CA ASP A 126 -15.21 -4.65 19.90
C ASP A 126 -13.90 -3.93 19.54
N PRO A 127 -13.75 -3.36 18.32
CA PRO A 127 -12.51 -2.70 17.90
C PRO A 127 -12.23 -1.40 18.66
N SER A 128 -13.22 -0.89 19.40
CA SER A 128 -13.15 0.37 20.14
C SER A 128 -12.76 0.18 21.60
N THR A 129 -12.57 -1.06 22.05
CA THR A 129 -12.21 -1.38 23.43
C THR A 129 -11.01 -2.33 23.46
N LYS A 130 -10.02 -2.02 24.30
CA LYS A 130 -8.89 -2.90 24.59
C LYS A 130 -8.85 -3.21 26.08
N ARG A 131 -8.52 -4.46 26.41
CA ARG A 131 -8.21 -4.90 27.77
C ARG A 131 -6.70 -4.84 27.95
N VAL A 132 -6.26 -4.20 29.03
CA VAL A 132 -4.86 -4.10 29.40
C VAL A 132 -4.68 -4.69 30.79
N ASP A 133 -3.93 -5.78 30.88
CA ASP A 133 -3.54 -6.40 32.15
C ASP A 133 -2.12 -5.97 32.51
N ILE A 134 -1.98 -5.11 33.52
CA ILE A 134 -0.69 -4.62 34.02
C ILE A 134 -0.28 -5.53 35.18
N ARG A 135 0.93 -6.05 35.12
CA ARG A 135 1.51 -6.95 36.12
C ARG A 135 2.90 -6.48 36.51
N VAL A 136 3.14 -6.38 37.81
CA VAL A 136 4.47 -6.16 38.39
C VAL A 136 4.77 -7.32 39.34
N SER A 137 5.88 -8.01 39.10
CA SER A 137 6.30 -9.16 39.91
C SER A 137 7.73 -9.00 40.41
N TRP A 138 8.01 -9.53 41.59
CA TRP A 138 9.33 -9.52 42.21
C TRP A 138 9.58 -10.82 42.96
N ASN A 139 10.85 -11.12 43.24
CA ASN A 139 11.25 -12.36 43.88
C ASN A 139 12.42 -12.14 44.84
N VAL A 140 12.12 -11.62 46.03
CA VAL A 140 13.12 -11.43 47.10
C VAL A 140 13.22 -12.68 47.98
N LEU A 141 12.08 -13.19 48.46
CA LEU A 141 12.00 -14.42 49.26
C LEU A 141 11.01 -15.41 48.67
N PHE A 142 9.82 -14.92 48.30
CA PHE A 142 8.80 -15.67 47.60
C PHE A 142 8.33 -14.90 46.37
N PRO A 143 8.05 -15.58 45.25
CA PRO A 143 7.47 -14.93 44.07
C PRO A 143 6.19 -14.20 44.43
N SER A 144 6.20 -12.89 44.25
CA SER A 144 5.09 -11.99 44.59
C SER A 144 4.68 -11.18 43.37
N VAL A 145 3.41 -10.79 43.32
CA VAL A 145 2.84 -10.08 42.17
C VAL A 145 1.75 -9.11 42.62
N VAL A 146 1.73 -7.92 42.02
CA VAL A 146 0.56 -7.03 42.01
C VAL A 146 0.12 -6.87 40.55
N SER A 147 -1.19 -6.90 40.32
CA SER A 147 -1.76 -6.73 38.98
C SER A 147 -3.05 -5.93 39.00
N GLU A 148 -3.30 -5.17 37.94
CA GLU A 148 -4.54 -4.41 37.71
C GLU A 148 -4.98 -4.58 36.26
N THR A 149 -6.28 -4.81 36.05
CA THR A 149 -6.88 -4.91 34.72
C THR A 149 -7.64 -3.63 34.41
N LEU A 150 -7.44 -3.12 33.21
CA LEU A 150 -7.89 -1.83 32.75
C LEU A 150 -8.58 -2.00 31.38
N TYR A 151 -9.74 -1.37 31.21
CA TYR A 151 -10.42 -1.32 29.92
C TYR A 151 -10.32 0.08 29.33
N LEU A 152 -9.71 0.19 28.16
CA LEU A 152 -9.54 1.45 27.44
C LEU A 152 -10.49 1.50 26.27
N THR A 153 -11.23 2.60 26.14
CA THR A 153 -12.16 2.83 25.03
C THR A 153 -11.80 4.09 24.24
N ARG A 154 -12.05 4.05 22.93
CA ARG A 154 -11.90 5.20 22.02
C ARG A 154 -13.11 6.12 22.22
N HIS A 155 -12.90 7.30 22.81
CA HIS A 155 -13.98 8.22 23.19
C HIS A 155 -14.15 9.41 22.24
N LYS A 156 -13.26 9.59 21.24
CA LYS A 156 -13.25 10.78 20.35
C LYS A 156 -13.37 10.50 18.86
N MET A 157 -13.66 9.27 18.45
CA MET A 157 -13.63 8.95 17.03
C MET A 157 -14.67 7.87 16.71
N ALA A 158 -15.60 8.21 15.82
CA ALA A 158 -16.52 7.26 15.24
C ALA A 158 -15.74 6.17 14.51
N VAL A 159 -16.15 4.91 14.70
CA VAL A 159 -15.68 3.81 13.87
C VAL A 159 -16.43 3.93 12.55
N VAL A 160 -15.72 4.31 11.51
CA VAL A 160 -16.19 4.24 10.13
C VAL A 160 -15.57 2.98 9.55
N VAL A 161 -16.37 1.92 9.43
CA VAL A 161 -15.99 0.71 8.70
C VAL A 161 -16.41 0.94 7.25
N GLN A 162 -15.43 1.01 6.35
CA GLN A 162 -15.66 0.96 4.91
C GLN A 162 -14.89 -0.25 4.41
N THR A 163 -15.61 -1.31 4.09
CA THR A 163 -15.01 -2.57 3.63
C THR A 163 -15.75 -3.16 2.45
N THR A 164 -16.92 -2.62 2.10
CA THR A 164 -17.70 -3.06 0.94
C THR A 164 -17.43 -2.19 -0.28
N GLU A 165 -17.56 -2.74 -1.49
CA GLU A 165 -17.52 -1.95 -2.74
C GLU A 165 -18.48 -0.74 -2.69
N ALA A 166 -19.68 -0.92 -2.10
CA ALA A 166 -20.68 0.14 -1.96
C ALA A 166 -20.18 1.31 -1.09
N ASP A 167 -19.41 1.01 -0.03
CA ASP A 167 -18.85 2.02 0.87
C ASP A 167 -17.87 2.95 0.14
N PHE A 168 -17.18 2.44 -0.88
CA PHE A 168 -16.21 3.18 -1.68
C PHE A 168 -16.80 3.74 -2.99
N ALA A 169 -17.96 3.25 -3.42
CA ALA A 169 -18.69 3.72 -4.60
C ALA A 169 -19.40 5.07 -4.38
N ALA A 170 -19.72 5.42 -3.13
CA ALA A 170 -20.35 6.70 -2.79
C ALA A 170 -19.40 7.92 -2.88
N GLY A 171 -18.09 7.68 -2.93
CA GLY A 171 -17.06 8.72 -3.00
C GLY A 171 -16.68 9.12 -4.43
N THR A 172 -15.92 10.22 -4.57
CA THR A 172 -15.28 10.58 -5.84
C THR A 172 -13.89 9.95 -5.93
N ASN A 173 -13.69 9.05 -6.90
CA ASN A 173 -12.40 8.41 -7.14
C ASN A 173 -11.56 9.23 -8.12
N THR A 174 -10.35 9.62 -7.73
CA THR A 174 -9.39 10.35 -8.60
C THR A 174 -8.11 9.54 -8.69
N ARG A 175 -7.78 9.02 -9.89
CA ARG A 175 -6.63 8.12 -10.11
C ARG A 175 -6.67 6.85 -9.27
N THR A 176 -7.87 6.45 -8.85
CA THR A 176 -8.15 5.23 -8.08
C THR A 176 -9.35 4.53 -8.69
N VAL A 177 -9.46 3.23 -8.50
CA VAL A 177 -10.64 2.45 -8.89
C VAL A 177 -11.02 1.51 -7.76
N VAL A 178 -12.33 1.42 -7.50
CA VAL A 178 -12.87 0.46 -6.55
C VAL A 178 -12.95 -0.90 -7.24
N THR A 179 -12.39 -1.92 -6.60
CA THR A 179 -12.48 -3.32 -6.99
C THR A 179 -13.20 -4.10 -5.90
N ASN A 180 -13.69 -5.28 -6.26
CA ASN A 180 -14.42 -6.15 -5.34
C ASN A 180 -13.84 -7.57 -5.41
N THR A 181 -12.53 -7.67 -5.20
CA THR A 181 -11.81 -8.95 -5.24
C THR A 181 -11.76 -9.59 -3.85
N GLY A 182 -11.74 -8.80 -2.78
CA GLY A 182 -11.75 -9.23 -1.38
C GLY A 182 -12.82 -8.53 -0.52
N GLY A 183 -13.81 -7.89 -1.16
CA GLY A 183 -14.95 -7.25 -0.49
C GLY A 183 -15.09 -5.77 -0.78
N GLY A 184 -14.07 -5.07 -1.27
CA GLY A 184 -14.13 -3.63 -1.52
C GLY A 184 -12.76 -3.00 -1.32
N GLU A 185 -11.94 -3.02 -2.35
CA GLU A 185 -10.59 -2.46 -2.32
C GLU A 185 -10.51 -1.21 -3.17
N VAL A 186 -9.74 -0.22 -2.72
CA VAL A 186 -9.34 0.91 -3.57
C VAL A 186 -7.96 0.60 -4.12
N THR A 187 -7.86 0.41 -5.43
CA THR A 187 -6.58 0.19 -6.11
C THR A 187 -6.17 1.46 -6.84
N LEU A 188 -4.87 1.58 -7.12
CA LEU A 188 -4.38 2.65 -8.00
C LEU A 188 -5.06 2.51 -9.36
N GLY A 189 -5.72 3.59 -9.79
CA GLY A 189 -6.30 3.71 -11.12
C GLY A 189 -5.16 3.88 -12.11
N ALA A 190 -4.58 2.77 -12.54
CA ALA A 190 -3.82 2.75 -13.77
C ALA A 190 -4.76 3.18 -14.90
N GLY A 191 -4.29 4.05 -15.79
CA GLY A 191 -4.99 4.29 -17.05
C GLY A 191 -5.15 2.95 -17.77
N GLY A 192 -6.38 2.44 -17.82
CA GLY A 192 -6.73 1.20 -18.52
C GLY A 192 -6.55 -0.08 -17.71
N ARG A 193 -7.58 -0.94 -17.74
CA ARG A 193 -7.59 -2.31 -17.18
C ARG A 193 -6.86 -3.31 -18.11
N ALA A 194 -5.79 -2.90 -18.78
CA ALA A 194 -5.03 -3.74 -19.68
C ALA A 194 -3.94 -4.50 -18.90
N ASP A 195 -4.11 -5.81 -18.76
CA ASP A 195 -3.03 -6.68 -18.30
C ASP A 195 -2.13 -7.02 -19.51
N TRP A 196 -0.99 -6.32 -19.62
CA TRP A 196 -0.02 -6.57 -20.69
C TRP A 196 0.63 -7.95 -20.61
N CYS A 197 0.56 -8.62 -19.46
CA CYS A 197 1.05 -9.98 -19.28
C CYS A 197 -0.03 -11.03 -19.61
N ALA A 198 -1.30 -10.65 -19.60
CA ALA A 198 -2.44 -11.50 -20.00
C ALA A 198 -3.45 -10.71 -20.86
N PRO A 199 -3.09 -10.35 -22.11
CA PRO A 199 -3.97 -9.57 -22.97
C PRO A 199 -5.25 -10.37 -23.27
N ASN A 200 -6.39 -9.83 -22.88
CA ASN A 200 -7.69 -10.40 -23.21
C ASN A 200 -8.20 -9.80 -24.53
N LEU A 201 -8.42 -10.64 -25.55
CA LEU A 201 -9.01 -10.26 -26.85
C LEU A 201 -10.53 -10.07 -26.74
N SER A 202 -11.01 -9.41 -25.69
CA SER A 202 -12.45 -9.26 -25.42
C SER A 202 -13.16 -8.22 -26.30
N ILE A 203 -12.44 -7.51 -27.17
CA ILE A 203 -13.05 -6.60 -28.13
C ILE A 203 -13.70 -7.41 -29.27
N THR A 204 -14.95 -7.10 -29.59
CA THR A 204 -15.61 -7.67 -30.77
C THR A 204 -14.85 -7.21 -32.03
N PRO A 205 -14.47 -8.11 -32.95
CA PRO A 205 -13.80 -7.72 -34.19
C PRO A 205 -14.63 -6.69 -34.95
N LEU A 206 -13.96 -5.65 -35.46
CA LEU A 206 -14.56 -4.65 -36.33
C LEU A 206 -14.14 -4.94 -37.77
N ASP A 207 -15.11 -5.17 -38.65
CA ASP A 207 -14.86 -5.32 -40.08
C ASP A 207 -14.58 -3.96 -40.73
N LEU A 208 -13.50 -3.90 -41.51
CA LEU A 208 -13.16 -2.71 -42.27
C LEU A 208 -14.09 -2.53 -43.47
N PRO A 209 -14.48 -1.28 -43.80
CA PRO A 209 -15.35 -1.01 -44.94
C PRO A 209 -14.80 -1.53 -46.27
N LYS A 210 -15.72 -1.95 -47.16
CA LYS A 210 -15.48 -2.33 -48.56
C LYS A 210 -14.40 -3.40 -48.82
N SER A 211 -14.30 -4.47 -48.04
CA SER A 211 -13.25 -5.50 -48.25
C SER A 211 -11.82 -4.93 -48.20
N GLY A 212 -11.63 -3.85 -47.43
CA GLY A 212 -10.32 -3.28 -47.17
C GLY A 212 -9.42 -4.28 -46.43
N VAL A 213 -8.24 -4.52 -46.99
CA VAL A 213 -7.20 -5.34 -46.37
C VAL A 213 -6.27 -4.38 -45.63
N ALA A 214 -6.22 -4.50 -44.29
CA ALA A 214 -5.32 -3.70 -43.47
C ALA A 214 -3.89 -4.20 -43.62
N ASN A 215 -2.99 -3.29 -43.97
CA ASN A 215 -1.57 -3.56 -44.10
C ASN A 215 -0.70 -2.66 -43.20
N ALA A 216 -1.26 -1.56 -42.70
CA ALA A 216 -0.60 -0.66 -41.75
C ALA A 216 -1.56 -0.21 -40.65
N ILE A 217 -1.04 -0.02 -39.44
CA ILE A 217 -1.81 0.44 -38.29
C ILE A 217 -1.01 1.41 -37.45
N SER A 218 -1.65 2.50 -37.02
CA SER A 218 -1.16 3.35 -35.94
C SER A 218 -2.30 3.70 -34.99
N ALA A 219 -1.97 4.08 -33.76
CA ALA A 219 -2.96 4.34 -32.74
C ALA A 219 -2.55 5.52 -31.85
N ILE A 220 -3.55 6.29 -31.46
CA ILE A 220 -3.48 7.27 -30.36
C ILE A 220 -4.59 6.96 -29.36
N VAL A 221 -4.58 7.61 -28.21
CA VAL A 221 -5.62 7.39 -27.20
C VAL A 221 -7.01 7.63 -27.82
N GLY A 222 -7.87 6.61 -27.77
CA GLY A 222 -9.24 6.66 -28.30
C GLY A 222 -9.39 6.48 -29.81
N ARG A 223 -8.30 6.30 -30.57
CA ARG A 223 -8.35 6.16 -32.03
C ARG A 223 -7.35 5.15 -32.58
N VAL A 224 -7.80 4.43 -33.61
CA VAL A 224 -6.96 3.55 -34.43
C VAL A 224 -7.08 4.01 -35.88
N PHE A 225 -5.94 4.09 -36.54
CA PHE A 225 -5.80 4.48 -37.94
C PHE A 225 -5.36 3.24 -38.71
N ALA A 226 -6.23 2.72 -39.58
CA ALA A 226 -5.95 1.55 -40.39
C ALA A 226 -5.68 2.01 -41.82
N GLY A 227 -4.43 1.83 -42.27
CA GLY A 227 -4.06 1.94 -43.68
C GLY A 227 -4.50 0.68 -44.42
N THR A 228 -5.14 0.87 -45.56
CA THR A 228 -5.62 -0.18 -46.45
C THR A 228 -5.28 0.17 -47.90
N GLY A 229 -5.38 -0.78 -48.83
CA GLY A 229 -5.13 -0.46 -50.24
C GLY A 229 -4.64 -1.62 -51.10
N ASP A 230 -4.38 -2.78 -50.49
CA ASP A 230 -3.95 -3.98 -51.22
C ASP A 230 -5.09 -4.64 -52.02
N ASN A 231 -6.33 -4.18 -51.84
CA ASN A 231 -7.49 -4.61 -52.61
C ASN A 231 -8.13 -3.39 -53.30
N ALA A 232 -8.29 -3.45 -54.63
CA ALA A 232 -8.86 -2.37 -55.43
C ALA A 232 -10.35 -2.10 -55.15
N SER A 233 -11.04 -3.05 -54.54
CA SER A 233 -12.42 -2.86 -54.07
C SER A 233 -12.49 -2.24 -52.67
N GLY A 234 -11.35 -2.14 -51.97
CA GLY A 234 -11.15 -1.56 -50.64
C GLY A 234 -11.17 -0.04 -50.61
N VAL A 235 -11.29 0.51 -49.41
CA VAL A 235 -10.87 1.89 -49.15
C VAL A 235 -9.35 1.96 -48.97
N SER A 236 -8.77 3.15 -48.99
CA SER A 236 -7.35 3.37 -48.66
C SER A 236 -7.10 3.55 -47.17
N PHE A 237 -8.13 3.92 -46.41
CA PHE A 237 -7.99 4.25 -45.01
C PHE A 237 -9.32 4.15 -44.26
N ALA A 238 -9.24 3.69 -43.02
CA ALA A 238 -10.33 3.74 -42.06
C ALA A 238 -9.87 4.38 -40.74
N ASN A 239 -10.61 5.40 -40.29
CA ASN A 239 -10.46 6.01 -38.98
C ASN A 239 -11.42 5.33 -38.00
N VAL A 240 -10.90 4.73 -36.95
CA VAL A 240 -11.66 3.92 -36.00
C VAL A 240 -11.64 4.61 -34.63
N ASN A 241 -12.81 4.85 -34.07
CA ASN A 241 -12.97 5.26 -32.67
C ASN A 241 -12.91 4.04 -31.76
N ILE A 242 -12.15 4.14 -30.68
CA ILE A 242 -12.09 3.15 -29.61
C ILE A 242 -12.70 3.75 -28.35
N GLY A 243 -13.93 3.33 -28.03
CA GLY A 243 -14.66 3.74 -26.84
C GLY A 243 -14.09 3.11 -25.57
N ASN A 244 -14.03 3.89 -24.50
CA ASN A 244 -13.57 3.46 -23.17
C ASN A 244 -14.68 2.73 -22.38
N THR A 245 -15.33 1.75 -23.01
CA THR A 245 -16.36 0.88 -22.41
C THR A 245 -15.75 -0.45 -21.95
N ASN A 246 -16.53 -1.29 -21.25
CA ASN A 246 -16.12 -2.65 -20.89
C ASN A 246 -17.12 -3.69 -21.45
N PRO A 247 -16.75 -4.48 -22.48
CA PRO A 247 -15.49 -4.43 -23.24
C PRO A 247 -15.35 -3.11 -24.05
N PRO A 248 -14.13 -2.72 -24.46
CA PRO A 248 -13.93 -1.59 -25.37
C PRO A 248 -14.76 -1.78 -26.64
N THR A 249 -15.31 -0.69 -27.17
CA THR A 249 -16.15 -0.70 -28.37
C THR A 249 -15.42 -0.01 -29.51
N ALA A 250 -15.43 -0.61 -30.69
CA ALA A 250 -14.84 -0.02 -31.89
C ALA A 250 -15.92 0.41 -32.88
N SER A 251 -15.76 1.59 -33.49
CA SER A 251 -16.67 2.08 -34.54
C SER A 251 -15.93 2.89 -35.60
N ILE A 252 -16.39 2.84 -36.86
CA ILE A 252 -15.80 3.63 -37.95
C ILE A 252 -16.25 5.09 -37.83
N LEU A 253 -15.30 6.02 -37.73
CA LEU A 253 -15.53 7.47 -37.76
C LEU A 253 -15.64 8.00 -39.18
N GLY A 254 -14.87 7.42 -40.10
CA GLY A 254 -14.84 7.82 -41.49
C GLY A 254 -13.79 7.04 -42.28
N THR A 255 -13.84 7.17 -43.60
CA THR A 255 -12.90 6.52 -44.51
C THR A 255 -12.37 7.51 -45.52
N PHE A 256 -11.23 7.17 -46.11
CA PHE A 256 -10.67 7.87 -47.25
C PHE A 256 -10.23 6.85 -48.31
N ASP A 257 -10.30 7.25 -49.58
CA ASP A 257 -9.96 6.39 -50.71
C ASP A 257 -9.23 7.21 -51.79
N GLY A 258 -8.41 6.55 -52.62
CA GLY A 258 -7.66 7.16 -53.71
C GLY A 258 -6.16 6.84 -53.74
N TYR A 259 -5.64 6.08 -52.77
CA TYR A 259 -4.23 5.69 -52.68
C TYR A 259 -4.07 4.23 -52.23
N LYS A 260 -2.91 3.62 -52.47
CA LYS A 260 -2.50 2.43 -51.71
C LYS A 260 -1.55 2.86 -50.62
N THR A 261 -1.81 2.43 -49.39
CA THR A 261 -0.98 2.78 -48.24
C THR A 261 -0.01 1.65 -47.94
N ASN A 262 1.29 1.93 -47.87
CA ASN A 262 2.31 0.98 -47.41
C ASN A 262 2.54 1.09 -45.90
N ASP A 263 2.38 2.29 -45.34
CA ASP A 263 2.50 2.59 -43.92
C ASP A 263 1.65 3.81 -43.56
N ILE A 264 1.33 3.96 -42.27
CA ILE A 264 0.46 5.02 -41.77
C ILE A 264 0.91 5.57 -40.43
N PHE A 265 0.94 6.90 -40.31
CA PHE A 265 1.15 7.58 -39.05
C PHE A 265 -0.02 8.52 -38.76
N GLY A 266 -0.67 8.36 -37.61
CA GLY A 266 -1.86 9.13 -37.26
C GLY A 266 -1.65 10.09 -36.09
N GLU A 267 -2.17 11.30 -36.25
CA GLU A 267 -2.29 12.34 -35.24
C GLU A 267 -3.78 12.65 -34.99
N ALA A 268 -4.10 13.58 -34.08
CA ALA A 268 -5.48 13.91 -33.74
C ALA A 268 -6.30 14.39 -34.96
N ASP A 269 -5.74 15.30 -35.75
CA ASP A 269 -6.45 15.96 -36.86
C ASP A 269 -5.89 15.61 -38.25
N TYR A 270 -4.77 14.87 -38.30
CA TYR A 270 -4.11 14.52 -39.55
C TYR A 270 -3.65 13.07 -39.54
N VAL A 271 -3.53 12.50 -40.73
CA VAL A 271 -2.91 11.20 -40.93
C VAL A 271 -2.02 11.24 -42.17
N TYR A 272 -0.89 10.54 -42.10
CA TYR A 272 0.15 10.53 -43.11
C TYR A 272 0.22 9.14 -43.70
N PHE A 273 0.07 9.02 -45.01
CA PHE A 273 0.15 7.76 -45.75
C PHE A 273 1.47 7.69 -46.47
N ALA A 274 2.26 6.64 -46.24
CA ALA A 274 3.29 6.26 -47.19
C ALA A 274 2.61 5.54 -48.37
N THR A 275 2.85 5.97 -49.61
CA THR A 275 2.11 5.45 -50.78
C THR A 275 3.02 4.79 -51.81
N ASP A 276 2.41 4.04 -52.74
CA ASP A 276 3.06 3.48 -53.92
C ASP A 276 3.12 4.45 -55.11
N ASN A 277 2.85 5.75 -54.88
CA ASN A 277 2.87 6.78 -55.91
C ASN A 277 4.23 7.50 -55.95
N ASN A 278 4.82 7.55 -57.14
CA ASN A 278 6.13 8.17 -57.42
C ASN A 278 6.09 9.70 -57.62
N PHE A 279 4.97 10.33 -57.32
CA PHE A 279 4.80 11.79 -57.31
C PHE A 279 4.30 12.33 -55.97
N LYS A 280 3.95 11.43 -55.04
CA LYS A 280 3.39 11.72 -53.71
C LYS A 280 3.71 10.58 -52.75
N GLU A 281 4.97 10.34 -52.46
CA GLU A 281 5.37 9.22 -51.60
C GLU A 281 4.77 9.34 -50.20
N ILE A 282 4.55 10.57 -49.69
CA ILE A 282 3.70 10.79 -48.52
C ILE A 282 2.49 11.64 -48.88
N VAL A 283 1.30 11.22 -48.46
CA VAL A 283 0.06 12.00 -48.55
C VAL A 283 -0.43 12.35 -47.14
N ILE A 284 -0.82 13.60 -46.93
CA ILE A 284 -1.36 14.10 -45.65
C ILE A 284 -2.86 14.31 -45.82
N ILE A 285 -3.66 13.61 -45.02
CA ILE A 285 -5.12 13.72 -45.02
C ILE A 285 -5.59 14.50 -43.80
N ASN A 286 -6.51 15.45 -44.01
CA ASN A 286 -7.18 16.18 -42.94
C ASN A 286 -8.38 15.38 -42.41
N LEU A 287 -8.38 15.13 -41.10
CA LEU A 287 -9.41 14.38 -40.37
C LEU A 287 -10.42 15.27 -39.63
N ALA A 288 -10.26 16.60 -39.69
CA ALA A 288 -11.13 17.55 -39.00
C ALA A 288 -12.49 17.77 -39.69
N SER A 289 -12.62 17.40 -40.97
CA SER A 289 -13.85 17.54 -41.75
C SER A 289 -14.26 16.21 -42.39
N SER A 290 -15.56 15.94 -42.47
CA SER A 290 -16.11 14.79 -43.20
C SER A 290 -16.85 15.28 -44.47
N PRO A 291 -16.57 14.76 -45.67
CA PRO A 291 -15.59 13.71 -45.97
C PRO A 291 -14.14 14.17 -45.76
N TYR A 292 -13.26 13.22 -45.41
CA TYR A 292 -11.83 13.48 -45.31
C TYR A 292 -11.25 13.90 -46.66
N ALA A 293 -10.27 14.79 -46.64
CA ALA A 293 -9.68 15.37 -47.85
C ALA A 293 -8.16 15.42 -47.74
N GLU A 294 -7.48 15.33 -48.88
CA GLU A 294 -6.05 15.57 -48.96
C GLU A 294 -5.75 17.03 -48.58
N ALA A 295 -4.89 17.21 -47.57
CA ALA A 295 -4.37 18.51 -47.18
C ALA A 295 -3.11 18.85 -47.97
N GLY A 296 -2.18 17.90 -48.07
CA GLY A 296 -0.87 18.11 -48.65
C GLY A 296 -0.15 16.81 -48.93
N TYR A 297 1.08 16.91 -49.42
CA TYR A 297 1.89 15.75 -49.80
C TYR A 297 3.38 16.08 -49.76
N PHE A 298 4.21 15.07 -49.54
CA PHE A 298 5.64 15.13 -49.78
C PHE A 298 5.96 14.31 -51.03
N ASN A 299 6.75 14.91 -51.93
CA ASN A 299 7.28 14.26 -53.11
C ASN A 299 8.80 14.23 -53.02
N ALA A 300 9.38 13.06 -52.82
CA ALA A 300 10.81 12.90 -52.66
C ALA A 300 11.54 13.09 -54.01
N PRO A 301 12.79 13.58 -54.00
CA PRO A 301 13.59 13.59 -55.22
C PRO A 301 13.85 12.17 -55.75
N GLY A 302 13.47 11.94 -57.00
CA GLY A 302 13.64 10.66 -57.69
C GLY A 302 12.31 10.02 -58.07
N ASN A 303 12.36 8.75 -58.45
CA ASN A 303 11.18 7.92 -58.67
C ASN A 303 11.25 6.78 -57.66
N GLY A 304 10.42 6.81 -56.64
CA GLY A 304 10.37 5.79 -55.59
C GLY A 304 9.00 5.73 -54.96
N ASN A 305 8.80 4.75 -54.09
CA ASN A 305 7.58 4.63 -53.29
C ASN A 305 7.90 4.99 -51.84
N GLY A 306 6.93 5.51 -51.09
CA GLY A 306 7.05 5.64 -49.65
C GLY A 306 6.88 4.27 -49.00
N HIS A 307 7.89 3.80 -48.26
CA HIS A 307 7.80 2.52 -47.54
C HIS A 307 7.31 2.69 -46.10
N SER A 308 7.84 3.67 -45.38
CA SER A 308 7.44 3.95 -44.00
C SER A 308 7.37 5.45 -43.75
N VAL A 309 6.50 5.86 -42.82
CA VAL A 309 6.34 7.26 -42.42
C VAL A 309 6.19 7.40 -40.91
N VAL A 310 6.93 8.35 -40.33
CA VAL A 310 6.79 8.75 -38.92
C VAL A 310 6.90 10.27 -38.83
N VAL A 311 6.12 10.90 -37.95
CA VAL A 311 6.23 12.33 -37.66
C VAL A 311 6.70 12.53 -36.22
N ALA A 312 7.70 13.38 -36.03
CA ALA A 312 8.15 13.83 -34.72
C ALA A 312 8.23 15.36 -34.69
N GLY A 313 7.31 15.98 -33.95
CA GLY A 313 7.20 17.44 -33.88
C GLY A 313 6.82 18.04 -35.22
N THR A 314 7.69 18.86 -35.79
CA THR A 314 7.48 19.51 -37.11
C THR A 314 8.20 18.79 -38.25
N THR A 315 8.80 17.63 -38.00
CA THR A 315 9.60 16.89 -38.98
C THR A 315 8.93 15.55 -39.29
N GLY A 316 8.65 15.32 -40.57
CA GLY A 316 8.29 14.01 -41.10
C GLY A 316 9.54 13.25 -41.53
N TYR A 317 9.54 11.94 -41.34
CA TYR A 317 10.56 11.00 -41.73
C TYR A 317 9.94 9.99 -42.69
N MET A 318 10.62 9.70 -43.79
CA MET A 318 10.15 8.75 -44.79
C MET A 318 11.31 7.91 -45.32
N THR A 319 11.08 6.62 -45.54
CA THR A 319 12.02 5.77 -46.28
C THR A 319 11.51 5.50 -47.69
N THR A 320 12.43 5.49 -48.65
CA THR A 320 12.20 5.07 -50.03
C THR A 320 13.46 4.37 -50.54
N GLY A 321 13.35 3.10 -50.94
CA GLY A 321 14.52 2.27 -51.26
C GLY A 321 15.58 2.30 -50.15
N ASP A 322 16.81 2.64 -50.51
CA ASP A 322 17.97 2.79 -49.61
C ASP A 322 18.13 4.20 -49.04
N LYS A 323 17.08 5.04 -49.05
CA LYS A 323 17.15 6.41 -48.55
C LYS A 323 16.18 6.68 -47.42
N LEU A 324 16.67 7.40 -46.41
CA LEU A 324 15.85 8.13 -45.45
C LEU A 324 15.77 9.60 -45.88
N TYR A 325 14.57 10.12 -46.01
CA TYR A 325 14.29 11.54 -46.20
C TYR A 325 13.64 12.14 -44.95
N THR A 326 13.95 13.40 -44.69
CA THR A 326 13.19 14.25 -43.77
C THR A 326 12.49 15.36 -44.53
N PHE A 327 11.29 15.74 -44.09
CA PHE A 327 10.49 16.78 -44.73
C PHE A 327 9.76 17.63 -43.70
N ASP A 328 9.45 18.88 -44.06
CA ASP A 328 8.80 19.82 -43.15
C ASP A 328 7.29 19.59 -43.11
N VAL A 329 6.78 19.38 -41.90
CA VAL A 329 5.35 19.29 -41.61
C VAL A 329 4.90 20.37 -40.63
N SER A 330 5.65 21.47 -40.46
CA SER A 330 5.21 22.66 -39.71
C SER A 330 3.84 23.14 -40.22
N VAL A 331 3.66 23.15 -41.54
CA VAL A 331 2.39 23.34 -42.25
C VAL A 331 1.99 22.04 -42.97
N LYS A 332 0.70 21.72 -43.00
CA LYS A 332 0.18 20.41 -43.47
C LYS A 332 -0.41 20.47 -44.89
N SER A 333 -0.49 21.66 -45.49
CA SER A 333 -1.19 21.89 -46.75
C SER A 333 -0.27 22.04 -47.96
N GLY A 334 -0.63 21.46 -49.10
CA GLY A 334 0.15 21.53 -50.34
C GLY A 334 1.46 20.72 -50.31
N SER A 335 2.35 20.98 -51.28
CA SER A 335 3.65 20.28 -51.40
C SER A 335 4.59 20.63 -50.25
N ARG A 336 5.08 19.64 -49.52
CA ARG A 336 5.99 19.79 -48.38
C ARG A 336 7.45 19.78 -48.84
N PRO A 337 8.30 20.70 -48.34
CA PRO A 337 9.70 20.73 -48.76
C PRO A 337 10.53 19.64 -48.07
N ALA A 338 11.52 19.10 -48.78
CA ALA A 338 12.54 18.23 -48.20
C ALA A 338 13.48 19.04 -47.30
N LEU A 339 13.82 18.48 -46.14
CA LEU A 339 14.78 19.05 -45.19
C LEU A 339 16.18 18.42 -45.34
N GLY A 340 16.23 17.12 -45.59
CA GLY A 340 17.49 16.40 -45.74
C GLY A 340 17.29 14.94 -46.16
N SER A 341 18.41 14.26 -46.44
CA SER A 341 18.40 12.84 -46.79
C SER A 341 19.68 12.14 -46.36
N VAL A 342 19.58 10.85 -46.04
CA VAL A 342 20.71 9.96 -45.74
C VAL A 342 20.56 8.66 -46.55
N THR A 343 21.67 8.18 -47.13
CA THR A 343 21.71 6.86 -47.75
C THR A 343 21.95 5.81 -46.68
N LEU A 344 21.09 4.80 -46.64
CA LEU A 344 21.12 3.65 -45.76
C LEU A 344 22.02 2.55 -46.33
N ALA A 345 22.44 1.61 -45.49
CA ALA A 345 23.23 0.46 -45.94
C ALA A 345 22.41 -0.55 -46.77
N ALA A 346 21.08 -0.50 -46.66
CA ALA A 346 20.13 -1.37 -47.35
C ALA A 346 18.75 -0.69 -47.42
N GLU A 347 17.76 -1.39 -47.96
CA GLU A 347 16.37 -0.93 -48.06
C GLU A 347 15.77 -0.64 -46.67
N GLY A 348 15.26 0.58 -46.46
CA GLY A 348 14.60 1.00 -45.22
C GLY A 348 13.11 0.68 -45.22
N LYS A 349 12.69 -0.35 -44.47
CA LYS A 349 11.30 -0.84 -44.50
C LYS A 349 10.37 -0.24 -43.45
N SER A 350 10.90 0.14 -42.29
CA SER A 350 10.11 0.69 -41.18
C SER A 350 10.96 1.73 -40.45
N ILE A 351 10.32 2.74 -39.88
CA ILE A 351 10.98 3.79 -39.11
C ILE A 351 10.34 3.86 -37.72
N SER A 352 11.17 4.10 -36.70
CA SER A 352 10.70 4.56 -35.40
C SER A 352 11.58 5.71 -34.92
N VAL A 353 11.00 6.75 -34.36
CA VAL A 353 11.74 7.92 -33.87
C VAL A 353 11.57 8.05 -32.36
N VAL A 354 12.68 7.98 -31.63
CA VAL A 354 12.70 8.09 -30.16
C VAL A 354 13.78 9.08 -29.74
N SER A 355 13.39 10.10 -28.98
CA SER A 355 14.32 11.08 -28.39
C SER A 355 15.31 11.71 -29.37
N GLY A 356 14.86 11.97 -30.61
CA GLY A 356 15.69 12.58 -31.67
C GLY A 356 16.54 11.58 -32.48
N TYR A 357 16.44 10.28 -32.20
CA TYR A 357 17.08 9.22 -32.99
C TYR A 357 16.05 8.51 -33.87
N ALA A 358 16.37 8.32 -35.15
CA ALA A 358 15.60 7.49 -36.06
C ALA A 358 16.22 6.08 -36.13
N PHE A 359 15.40 5.07 -35.85
CA PHE A 359 15.72 3.65 -35.96
C PHE A 359 15.04 3.09 -37.21
N ILE A 360 15.81 2.37 -38.03
CA ILE A 360 15.41 1.87 -39.35
C ILE A 360 15.89 0.43 -39.52
#